data_AF-A0A7Y0W3P1-F1
#
_entry.id   AF-A0A7Y0W3P1-F1
#
_cell.length_a   1.000
_cell.length_b   1.000
_cell.length_c   1.000
_cell.angle_alpha   90.00
_cell.angle_beta   90.00
_cell.angle_gamma   90.00
#
_symmetry.space_group_name_H-M   'P 1'
#
loop_
_entity.id
_entity.type
_entity.pdbx_description
1 polymer ?
#
loop_
_entity_poly.entity_id
_entity_poly.type
_entity_poly.pdbx_seq_one_letter_code
_entity_poly.pdbx_strand_id
1 'polypeptide(L)'
;MDFQLILAIILSIATFVFGGLTFYAECTKLEALESYFSENEVVCANKRFWGRNKHIDRFHRMLVISDLLGMPKFHIKRGEVTEAEVAAVPLSLKRWAVWPYHFGMVWFAGCILWSILYGW
;
A
#
# COMPACT_ATOMS: atom_id res chain seq x y z
N MET A 1 -8.05 -8.49 33.11
CA MET A 1 -7.70 -7.50 32.07
C MET A 1 -8.91 -7.36 31.17
N ASP A 2 -9.50 -6.17 31.12
CA ASP A 2 -10.71 -5.94 30.32
C ASP A 2 -10.38 -6.17 28.84
N PHE A 3 -11.22 -6.96 28.17
CA PHE A 3 -11.06 -7.30 26.75
C PHE A 3 -10.94 -6.04 25.86
N GLN A 4 -11.58 -4.96 26.30
CA GLN A 4 -11.40 -3.62 25.76
C GLN A 4 -9.92 -3.18 25.81
N LEU A 5 -9.29 -3.12 26.97
CA LEU A 5 -7.88 -2.72 27.10
C LEU A 5 -6.94 -3.57 26.22
N ILE A 6 -7.18 -4.88 26.12
CA ILE A 6 -6.41 -5.78 25.26
C ILE A 6 -6.51 -5.39 23.78
N LEU A 7 -7.72 -5.22 23.27
CA LEU A 7 -7.96 -4.87 21.88
C LEU A 7 -7.44 -3.46 21.55
N ALA A 8 -7.55 -2.49 22.47
CA ALA A 8 -6.98 -1.14 22.29
C ALA A 8 -5.45 -1.18 22.15
N ILE A 9 -4.78 -1.99 22.96
CA ILE A 9 -3.32 -2.18 22.88
C ILE A 9 -2.95 -2.84 21.55
N ILE A 10 -3.68 -3.88 21.14
CA ILE A 10 -3.45 -4.57 19.86
C ILE A 10 -3.62 -3.62 18.67
N LEU A 11 -4.71 -2.83 18.64
CA LEU A 11 -4.96 -1.86 17.58
C LEU A 11 -3.89 -0.77 17.54
N SER A 12 -3.43 -0.31 18.72
CA SER A 12 -2.37 0.70 18.82
C SER A 12 -1.04 0.17 18.30
N ILE A 13 -0.63 -1.03 18.73
CA ILE A 13 0.58 -1.70 18.22
C ILE A 13 0.47 -1.93 16.71
N ALA A 14 -0.70 -2.37 16.23
CA ALA A 14 -0.96 -2.57 14.81
C ALA A 14 -0.79 -1.26 14.01
N THR A 15 -1.23 -0.11 14.54
CA THR A 15 -1.03 1.20 13.90
C THR A 15 0.46 1.56 13.78
N PHE A 16 1.24 1.36 14.85
CA PHE A 16 2.68 1.64 14.82
C PHE A 16 3.43 0.72 13.86
N VAL A 17 3.12 -0.58 13.90
CA VAL A 17 3.69 -1.58 12.98
C VAL A 17 3.30 -1.25 11.54
N PHE A 18 2.04 -0.95 11.27
CA PHE A 18 1.55 -0.58 9.95
C PHE A 18 2.24 0.69 9.43
N GLY A 19 2.26 1.76 10.23
CA GLY A 19 2.92 3.01 9.86
C GLY A 19 4.41 2.81 9.57
N GLY A 20 5.12 2.08 10.43
CA GLY A 20 6.54 1.77 10.24
C GLY A 20 6.81 0.89 9.01
N LEU A 21 5.99 -0.13 8.77
CA LEU A 21 6.13 -1.02 7.62
C LEU A 21 5.86 -0.29 6.30
N THR A 22 4.83 0.56 6.29
CA THR A 22 4.47 1.38 5.13
C THR A 22 5.56 2.41 4.84
N PHE A 23 6.04 3.10 5.88
CA PHE A 23 7.14 4.05 5.76
C PHE A 23 8.44 3.40 5.28
N TYR A 24 8.76 2.20 5.76
CA TYR A 24 9.93 1.44 5.32
C TYR A 24 9.81 0.99 3.85
N ALA A 25 8.64 0.49 3.46
CA ALA A 25 8.37 0.08 2.10
C ALA A 25 8.37 1.29 1.14
N GLU A 26 7.84 2.43 1.56
CA GLU A 26 7.94 3.71 0.83
C GLU A 26 9.39 4.16 0.66
N CYS A 27 10.22 4.07 1.70
CA CYS A 27 11.59 4.58 1.62
C CYS A 27 12.52 3.65 0.83
N THR A 28 12.30 2.33 0.85
CA THR A 28 13.27 1.36 0.29
C THR A 28 12.77 0.65 -0.96
N LYS A 29 11.46 0.46 -1.12
CA LYS A 29 10.88 -0.32 -2.23
C LYS A 29 10.21 0.55 -3.27
N LEU A 30 9.77 1.76 -2.93
CA LEU A 30 9.17 2.71 -3.87
C LEU A 30 10.12 3.03 -5.02
N GLU A 31 11.35 3.42 -4.73
CA GLU A 31 12.31 3.85 -5.76
C GLU A 31 12.72 2.70 -6.67
N ALA A 32 12.84 1.49 -6.11
CA ALA A 32 13.07 0.27 -6.88
C ALA A 32 11.86 -0.13 -7.73
N LEU A 33 10.63 0.10 -7.28
CA LEU A 33 9.41 -0.14 -8.07
C LEU A 33 9.24 0.92 -9.17
N GLU A 34 9.47 2.20 -8.86
CA GLU A 34 9.40 3.28 -9.84
C GLU A 34 10.37 3.07 -11.01
N SER A 35 11.53 2.43 -10.79
CA SER A 35 12.47 2.15 -11.89
C SER A 35 11.97 1.06 -12.85
N TYR A 36 11.23 0.05 -12.36
CA TYR A 36 10.62 -0.96 -13.24
C TYR A 36 9.45 -0.41 -14.06
N PHE A 37 8.80 0.65 -13.58
CA PHE A 37 7.67 1.29 -14.24
C PHE A 37 8.02 2.67 -14.82
N SER A 38 9.30 2.96 -15.08
CA SER A 38 9.72 4.28 -15.57
C SER A 38 9.18 4.60 -16.97
N GLU A 39 8.88 3.58 -17.77
CA GLU A 39 8.30 3.71 -19.11
C GLU A 39 6.76 3.71 -19.09
N ASN A 40 6.12 3.40 -17.96
CA ASN A 40 4.68 3.30 -17.87
C ASN A 40 4.02 4.69 -17.75
N GLU A 41 3.10 5.01 -18.67
CA GLU A 41 2.42 6.31 -18.72
C GLU A 41 1.66 6.65 -17.43
N VAL A 42 1.05 5.67 -16.76
CA VAL A 42 0.27 5.88 -15.53
C VAL A 42 1.17 6.30 -14.38
N VAL A 43 2.31 5.62 -14.23
CA VAL A 43 3.29 5.93 -13.18
C VAL A 43 3.97 7.28 -13.47
N CYS A 44 4.27 7.56 -14.73
CA CYS A 44 4.88 8.83 -15.12
C CYS A 44 3.91 10.02 -14.97
N ALA A 45 2.64 9.86 -15.33
CA ALA A 45 1.60 10.85 -15.11
C ALA A 45 1.37 11.12 -13.61
N ASN A 46 1.31 10.06 -12.81
CA ASN A 46 1.16 10.17 -11.35
C ASN A 46 2.39 10.86 -10.70
N LYS A 47 3.60 10.55 -11.18
CA LYS A 47 4.85 11.21 -10.77
C LYS A 47 4.86 12.70 -11.11
N ARG A 48 4.35 13.08 -12.29
CA ARG A 48 4.21 14.48 -12.71
C ARG A 48 3.21 15.24 -11.84
N PHE A 49 2.11 14.58 -11.45
CA PHE A 49 1.10 15.18 -10.58
C PHE A 49 1.61 15.36 -9.14
N TRP A 50 2.28 14.34 -8.58
CA TRP A 50 2.78 14.33 -7.20
C TRP A 50 4.28 14.69 -7.10
N GLY A 51 4.76 15.66 -7.89
CA GLY A 51 6.17 15.99 -8.06
C GLY A 51 6.90 16.60 -6.85
N ARG A 52 6.18 16.94 -5.76
CA ARG A 52 6.71 17.75 -4.65
C ARG A 52 7.51 16.98 -3.60
N ASN A 53 7.72 15.68 -3.82
CA ASN A 53 8.52 14.78 -2.96
C ASN A 53 8.11 14.82 -1.48
N LYS A 54 6.87 15.22 -1.18
CA LYS A 54 6.31 15.18 0.18
C LYS A 54 5.97 13.75 0.57
N HIS A 55 5.82 13.51 1.87
CA HIS A 55 5.41 12.20 2.39
C HIS A 55 4.07 11.72 1.77
N ILE A 56 3.07 12.60 1.69
CA ILE A 56 1.76 12.28 1.11
C ILE A 56 1.88 11.91 -0.37
N ASP A 57 2.75 12.62 -1.10
CA ASP A 57 3.04 12.37 -2.51
C ASP A 57 3.65 10.98 -2.71
N ARG A 58 4.62 10.59 -1.86
CA ARG A 58 5.24 9.26 -1.88
C ARG A 58 4.24 8.15 -1.56
N PHE A 59 3.41 8.36 -0.54
CA PHE A 59 2.33 7.44 -0.19
C PHE A 59 1.38 7.22 -1.37
N HIS A 60 0.92 8.30 -2.03
CA HIS A 60 0.02 8.18 -3.18
C HIS A 60 0.67 7.46 -4.37
N ARG A 61 1.97 7.69 -4.63
CA ARG A 61 2.70 6.95 -5.65
C ARG A 61 2.82 5.47 -5.33
N MET A 62 3.13 5.13 -4.07
CA MET A 62 3.18 3.74 -3.63
C MET A 62 1.82 3.06 -3.75
N LEU A 63 0.75 3.78 -3.40
CA LEU A 63 -0.61 3.26 -3.41
C LEU A 63 -1.06 2.92 -4.83
N VAL A 64 -0.78 3.79 -5.81
CA VAL A 64 -1.07 3.50 -7.23
C VAL A 64 -0.28 2.29 -7.72
N ILE A 65 1.02 2.19 -7.40
CA ILE A 65 1.84 1.03 -7.77
C ILE A 65 1.31 -0.25 -7.09
N SER A 66 0.92 -0.16 -5.82
CA SER A 66 0.32 -1.28 -5.09
C SER A 66 -1.00 -1.72 -5.71
N ASP A 67 -1.83 -0.79 -6.17
CA ASP A 67 -3.12 -1.09 -6.79
C ASP A 67 -2.94 -1.79 -8.16
N LEU A 68 -2.00 -1.27 -8.97
CA LEU A 68 -1.58 -1.90 -10.23
C LEU A 68 -1.11 -3.35 -10.01
N LEU A 69 -0.31 -3.58 -8.97
CA LEU A 69 0.23 -4.89 -8.62
C LEU A 69 -0.77 -5.81 -7.91
N GLY A 70 -1.72 -5.25 -7.17
CA GLY A 70 -2.77 -5.97 -6.46
C GLY A 70 -3.84 -6.50 -7.41
N MET A 71 -4.20 -5.72 -8.43
CA MET A 71 -5.19 -6.09 -9.45
C MET A 71 -4.63 -6.03 -10.87
N PRO A 72 -3.57 -6.80 -11.21
CA PRO A 72 -2.89 -6.68 -12.49
C PRO A 72 -3.81 -7.03 -13.65
N LYS A 73 -4.69 -8.04 -13.49
CA LYS A 73 -5.63 -8.47 -14.53
C LYS A 73 -6.63 -7.39 -14.93
N PHE A 74 -6.99 -6.49 -14.01
CA PHE A 74 -7.92 -5.39 -14.29
C PHE A 74 -7.20 -4.27 -15.06
N HIS A 75 -5.99 -3.93 -14.64
CA HIS A 75 -5.17 -2.90 -15.26
C HIS A 75 -4.63 -3.32 -16.64
N ILE A 76 -4.31 -4.60 -16.83
CA ILE A 76 -3.97 -5.19 -18.14
C ILE A 76 -5.14 -5.06 -19.11
N LYS A 77 -6.37 -5.35 -18.66
CA LYS A 77 -7.57 -5.19 -19.49
C LYS A 77 -7.87 -3.73 -19.86
N ARG A 78 -7.45 -2.77 -19.03
CA ARG A 78 -7.56 -1.33 -19.31
C ARG A 78 -6.41 -0.80 -20.18
N GLY A 79 -5.40 -1.62 -20.47
CA GLY A 79 -4.20 -1.20 -21.21
C GLY A 79 -3.24 -0.33 -20.40
N GLU A 80 -3.42 -0.26 -19.08
CA GLU A 80 -2.64 0.59 -18.17
C GLU A 80 -1.29 -0.05 -17.81
N VAL A 81 -1.17 -1.38 -17.91
CA VAL A 81 0.08 -2.13 -17.65
C VAL A 81 0.15 -3.34 -18.56
N THR A 82 1.34 -3.68 -19.07
CA THR A 82 1.54 -4.91 -19.84
C THR A 82 1.86 -6.11 -18.94
N GLU A 83 1.50 -7.33 -19.37
CA GLU A 83 1.83 -8.56 -18.64
C GLU A 83 3.34 -8.74 -18.46
N ALA A 84 4.14 -8.28 -19.42
CA ALA A 84 5.60 -8.34 -19.36
C ALA A 84 6.17 -7.44 -18.25
N GLU A 85 5.64 -6.22 -18.09
CA GLU A 85 6.04 -5.30 -17.00
C GLU A 85 5.67 -5.89 -15.63
N VAL A 86 4.47 -6.47 -15.50
CA VAL A 86 4.05 -7.11 -14.23
C VAL A 86 4.91 -8.34 -13.93
N ALA A 87 5.28 -9.13 -14.94
CA ALA A 87 6.11 -10.32 -14.78
C ALA A 87 7.58 -9.98 -14.47
N ALA A 88 8.08 -8.83 -14.93
CA ALA A 88 9.42 -8.35 -14.63
C ALA A 88 9.62 -7.98 -13.15
N VAL A 89 8.54 -7.62 -12.43
CA VAL A 89 8.62 -7.27 -11.02
C VAL A 89 8.84 -8.53 -10.17
N PRO A 90 9.90 -8.58 -9.34
CA PRO A 90 10.14 -9.73 -8.48
C PRO A 90 9.04 -9.89 -7.42
N LEU A 91 8.64 -11.14 -7.18
CA LEU A 91 7.56 -11.50 -6.25
C LEU A 91 7.74 -10.95 -4.83
N SER A 92 8.99 -10.75 -4.40
CA SER A 92 9.31 -10.12 -3.12
C SER A 92 8.83 -8.67 -3.07
N LEU A 93 9.14 -7.85 -4.08
CA LEU A 93 8.66 -6.46 -4.16
C LEU A 93 7.15 -6.40 -4.31
N LYS A 94 6.56 -7.31 -5.10
CA LYS A 94 5.10 -7.41 -5.23
C LYS A 94 4.41 -7.66 -3.88
N ARG A 95 4.95 -8.57 -3.07
CA ARG A 95 4.44 -8.83 -1.71
C ARG A 95 4.60 -7.62 -0.80
N TRP A 96 5.75 -6.94 -0.86
CA TRP A 96 5.97 -5.72 -0.06
C TRP A 96 5.05 -4.56 -0.46
N ALA A 97 4.61 -4.47 -1.72
CA ALA A 97 3.65 -3.47 -2.16
C ALA A 97 2.23 -3.80 -1.67
N VAL A 98 1.80 -5.05 -1.81
CA VAL A 98 0.41 -5.49 -1.57
C VAL A 98 0.11 -5.77 -0.08
N TRP A 99 1.11 -6.18 0.69
CA TRP A 99 0.94 -6.54 2.10
C TRP A 99 0.51 -5.36 2.99
N PRO A 100 1.10 -4.14 2.89
CA PRO A 100 0.59 -2.98 3.59
C PRO A 100 -0.90 -2.74 3.32
N TYR A 101 -1.33 -2.84 2.06
CA TYR A 101 -2.74 -2.64 1.71
C TYR A 101 -3.67 -3.65 2.41
N HIS A 102 -3.33 -4.95 2.38
CA HIS A 102 -4.10 -5.97 3.10
C HIS A 102 -4.09 -5.77 4.61
N PHE A 103 -2.94 -5.41 5.19
CA PHE A 103 -2.81 -5.17 6.62
C PHE A 103 -3.66 -3.96 7.06
N GLY A 104 -3.67 -2.88 6.26
CA GLY A 104 -4.52 -1.72 6.47
C GLY A 104 -6.01 -2.06 6.45
N MET A 105 -6.44 -2.93 5.52
CA MET A 105 -7.83 -3.40 5.45
C MET A 105 -8.24 -4.21 6.70
N VAL A 106 -7.37 -5.10 7.17
CA VAL A 106 -7.60 -5.88 8.40
C VAL A 106 -7.65 -4.96 9.63
N TRP A 107 -6.75 -3.99 9.70
CA TRP A 107 -6.75 -2.99 10.77
C TRP A 107 -8.03 -2.15 10.76
N PHE A 108 -8.47 -1.67 9.60
CA PHE A 108 -9.70 -0.90 9.47
C PHE A 108 -10.95 -1.70 9.89
N ALA A 109 -11.02 -2.99 9.49
CA ALA A 109 -12.07 -3.89 9.96
C ALA A 109 -12.03 -4.09 11.49
N GLY A 110 -10.83 -4.19 12.06
CA GLY A 110 -10.63 -4.24 13.52
C GLY A 110 -11.11 -2.97 14.23
N CYS A 111 -10.84 -1.79 13.66
CA CYS A 111 -11.35 -0.52 14.19
C CYS A 111 -12.88 -0.43 14.10
N ILE A 112 -13.50 -0.89 13.01
CA ILE A 112 -14.97 -0.94 12.89
C ILE A 112 -15.57 -1.87 13.95
N LEU A 113 -15.02 -3.08 14.09
CA LEU A 113 -15.49 -4.05 15.06
C LEU A 113 -15.38 -3.49 16.49
N TRP A 114 -14.25 -2.85 16.81
CA TRP A 114 -14.07 -2.16 18.08
C TRP A 114 -15.13 -1.08 18.31
N SER A 115 -15.37 -0.22 17.32
CA SER A 115 -16.40 0.83 17.41
C SER A 115 -17.80 0.25 17.58
N ILE A 116 -18.11 -0.91 17.00
CA ILE A 116 -19.42 -1.56 17.19
C ILE A 116 -19.54 -2.19 18.59
N LEU A 117 -18.47 -2.81 19.09
CA LEU A 117 -18.48 -3.52 20.37
C LEU A 117 -18.38 -2.58 21.58
N TYR A 118 -17.69 -1.45 21.44
CA TYR A 118 -17.34 -0.54 22.55
C TYR A 118 -17.73 0.91 22.30
N GLY A 119 -18.12 1.27 21.08
CA GLY A 119 -18.63 2.59 20.73
C GLY A 119 -20.14 2.62 20.77
N TRP A 120 -20.67 2.96 21.94
CA TRP A 120 -21.93 3.69 22.08
C TRP A 120 -21.62 5.03 22.75
#